data_AF-A0A368FVZ4-F1
#
_entry.id   AF-A0A368FVZ4-F1
#
_cell.length_a   1.000
_cell.length_b   1.000
_cell.length_c   1.000
_cell.angle_alpha   90.00
_cell.angle_beta   90.00
_cell.angle_gamma   90.00
#
_symmetry.space_group_name_H-M   'P 1'
#
loop_
_entity.id
_entity.type
_entity.pdbx_description
1 polymer ?
#
loop_
_entity_poly.entity_id
_entity_poly.type
_entity_poly.pdbx_seq_one_letter_code
_entity_poly.pdbx_strand_id
1 'polypeptide(L)'
;MDLQTLFLLDGETLDREVGHLRTAAPLHEIAAATNGHLVVSNATDQEVFAELLRKLFAHGPSQSLLFARSVKPLKKVTVLGRLKVVKRPLEATITVTTSVYNSADLQSHDISLIFAGSIKTITTKLTYTAGSNFFSGTVKLEPQDFTVSLKTPKADKDIHIRMWIPRTNEKLKVGYADLENKPLPTGPDTVNGAAARVTIFGSVPPADLSVEIRDCASKELKLFDAEQLVEITPSGDAFFVPLFCTNDSSPGTSCAAGTQNKYDIQASLYPAHFQFTSSNGLSEMRSFVCQQSQTDNSANCRQKDSNGNFECIGDRAPFYRGPTGAIFDCSTHGHLYYDIRENKYLCKCDTGYTGVSCETGTCEEEITPPDEADTRYRTYTVVVGVGRKSYGSEDKLLADAANVTLPDEEPSTVWRYQLILYCDNGKVLPVYVGGSFKDFSNAVKSKPSQIVCESPVENPSFDINSIYRAAVTGLGRLVCGMIVFYNELASQMKVDLEKFIVMSRVYRQQVSAFYP
;
A
#
# COMPACT_ATOMS: atom_id res chain seq x y z
N MET A 1 14.31 -28.59 18.25
CA MET A 1 13.65 -27.30 17.99
C MET A 1 13.01 -27.38 16.61
N ASP A 2 11.94 -28.17 16.46
CA ASP A 2 10.56 -27.96 16.98
C ASP A 2 9.96 -26.78 16.22
N LEU A 3 9.02 -26.91 15.26
CA LEU A 3 7.79 -27.70 15.16
C LEU A 3 7.48 -27.95 13.64
N GLN A 4 7.04 -29.14 13.22
CA GLN A 4 5.62 -29.55 12.99
C GLN A 4 4.83 -28.63 12.06
N THR A 5 4.50 -29.12 10.86
CA THR A 5 3.13 -29.51 10.50
C THR A 5 3.19 -30.28 9.17
N LEU A 6 2.81 -31.56 9.20
CA LEU A 6 2.49 -32.35 8.01
C LEU A 6 1.06 -32.85 8.26
N PHE A 7 0.08 -32.30 7.54
CA PHE A 7 -1.27 -32.84 7.57
C PHE A 7 -1.32 -34.02 6.59
N LEU A 8 -1.15 -35.22 7.12
CA LEU A 8 -1.52 -36.46 6.45
C LEU A 8 -2.83 -36.92 7.07
N LEU A 9 -3.92 -36.82 6.32
CA LEU A 9 -5.17 -37.48 6.66
C LEU A 9 -5.18 -38.84 5.95
N ASP A 10 -5.37 -39.89 6.74
CA ASP A 10 -5.66 -41.23 6.26
C ASP A 10 -6.98 -41.23 5.46
N GLY A 11 -7.04 -42.01 4.37
CA GLY A 11 -8.19 -42.13 3.49
C GLY A 11 -9.45 -42.68 4.19
N GLU A 12 -9.30 -43.58 5.17
CA GLU A 12 -10.45 -44.06 5.95
C GLU A 12 -10.96 -42.99 6.93
N THR A 13 -10.06 -42.17 7.47
CA THR A 13 -10.42 -40.98 8.27
C THR A 13 -11.08 -39.91 7.40
N LEU A 14 -10.64 -39.72 6.16
CA LEU A 14 -11.29 -38.84 5.19
C LEU A 14 -12.70 -39.35 4.85
N ASP A 15 -12.89 -40.64 4.57
CA ASP A 15 -14.21 -41.21 4.28
C ASP A 15 -15.16 -41.18 5.49
N ARG A 16 -14.62 -41.34 6.71
CA ARG A 16 -15.37 -41.20 7.96
C ARG A 16 -15.78 -39.75 8.25
N GLU A 17 -14.95 -38.77 7.88
CA GLU A 17 -15.22 -37.33 8.04
C GLU A 17 -16.11 -36.78 6.90
N VAL A 18 -16.03 -37.34 5.69
CA VAL A 18 -16.82 -36.94 4.50
C VAL A 18 -18.24 -37.52 4.52
N GLY A 19 -18.48 -38.60 5.27
CA GLY A 19 -19.81 -39.21 5.46
C GLY A 19 -20.87 -38.28 6.07
N HIS A 20 -20.47 -37.12 6.62
CA HIS A 20 -21.36 -36.09 7.14
C HIS A 20 -21.01 -34.70 6.58
N LEU A 21 -21.35 -34.41 5.32
CA LEU A 21 -21.65 -33.05 4.80
C LEU A 21 -20.79 -31.89 5.37
N ARG A 22 -19.48 -32.08 5.58
CA ARG A 22 -18.55 -31.04 5.99
C ARG A 22 -17.41 -30.97 5.00
N THR A 23 -17.23 -29.77 4.45
CA THR A 23 -16.33 -29.47 3.35
C THR A 23 -14.88 -29.39 3.84
N ALA A 24 -13.90 -29.66 2.98
CA ALA A 24 -12.46 -29.43 3.26
C ALA A 24 -12.10 -27.93 3.41
N ALA A 25 -13.10 -27.05 3.55
CA ALA A 25 -12.95 -25.61 3.62
C ALA A 25 -12.03 -25.16 4.78
N PRO A 26 -12.12 -25.69 6.03
CA PRO A 26 -11.23 -25.26 7.10
C PRO A 26 -9.75 -25.55 6.81
N LEU A 27 -9.46 -26.72 6.22
CA LEU A 27 -8.08 -27.08 5.83
C LEU A 27 -7.58 -26.20 4.68
N HIS A 28 -8.48 -25.83 3.77
CA HIS A 28 -8.19 -24.91 2.70
C HIS A 28 -7.85 -23.50 3.23
N GLU A 29 -8.60 -23.00 4.20
CA GLU A 29 -8.34 -21.71 4.87
C GLU A 29 -6.99 -21.72 5.61
N ILE A 30 -6.66 -22.80 6.32
CA ILE A 30 -5.35 -22.97 6.97
C ILE A 30 -4.21 -22.92 5.94
N ALA A 31 -4.35 -23.66 4.84
CA ALA A 31 -3.36 -23.64 3.75
C ALA A 31 -3.24 -22.24 3.13
N ALA A 32 -4.36 -21.53 2.96
CA ALA A 32 -4.39 -20.17 2.45
C ALA A 32 -3.66 -19.19 3.38
N ALA A 33 -3.89 -19.29 4.70
CA ALA A 33 -3.30 -18.43 5.72
C ALA A 33 -1.78 -18.63 5.85
N THR A 34 -1.30 -19.87 5.75
CA THR A 34 0.09 -20.25 6.07
C THR A 34 1.06 -20.27 4.88
N ASN A 35 0.66 -19.81 3.69
CA ASN A 35 1.37 -20.04 2.42
C ASN A 35 1.56 -21.54 2.08
N GLY A 36 0.82 -22.43 2.74
CA GLY A 36 0.90 -23.88 2.56
C GLY A 36 0.01 -24.41 1.45
N HIS A 37 0.29 -25.62 0.99
CA HIS A 37 -0.57 -26.36 0.06
C HIS A 37 -1.45 -27.36 0.83
N LEU A 38 -2.73 -27.43 0.50
CA LEU A 38 -3.57 -28.59 0.81
C LEU A 38 -3.51 -29.52 -0.41
N VAL A 39 -2.81 -30.65 -0.28
CA VAL A 39 -2.72 -31.66 -1.34
C VAL A 39 -3.64 -32.81 -0.99
N VAL A 40 -4.55 -33.13 -1.91
CA VAL A 40 -5.43 -34.29 -1.83
C VAL A 40 -5.10 -35.17 -3.01
N SER A 41 -4.87 -36.46 -2.75
CA SER A 41 -4.60 -37.48 -3.77
C SER A 41 -5.44 -38.72 -3.50
N ASN A 42 -5.67 -39.51 -4.54
CA ASN A 42 -6.29 -40.82 -4.39
C ASN A 42 -5.38 -41.75 -3.57
N ALA A 43 -5.83 -42.16 -2.38
CA ALA A 43 -5.04 -42.93 -1.42
C ALA A 43 -4.70 -44.35 -1.91
N THR A 44 -5.42 -44.89 -2.89
CA THR A 44 -5.16 -46.23 -3.43
C THR A 44 -3.89 -46.29 -4.31
N ASP A 45 -3.34 -45.13 -4.67
CA ASP A 45 -2.17 -45.00 -5.54
C ASP A 45 -0.96 -44.51 -4.73
N GLN A 46 -0.27 -45.46 -4.10
CA GLN A 46 0.90 -45.18 -3.25
C GLN A 46 2.07 -44.58 -4.02
N GLU A 47 2.20 -44.88 -5.32
CA GLU A 47 3.25 -44.32 -6.17
C GLU A 47 3.02 -42.82 -6.40
N VAL A 48 1.77 -42.43 -6.69
CA VAL A 48 1.38 -41.01 -6.83
C VAL A 48 1.61 -40.24 -5.52
N PHE A 49 1.24 -40.82 -4.38
CA PHE A 49 1.46 -40.18 -3.08
C PHE A 49 2.96 -39.98 -2.78
N ALA A 50 3.79 -40.99 -3.04
CA ALA A 50 5.24 -40.90 -2.88
C ALA A 50 5.85 -39.86 -3.84
N GLU A 51 5.38 -39.80 -5.09
CA GLU A 51 5.82 -38.79 -6.06
C GLU A 51 5.47 -37.37 -5.60
N LEU A 52 4.24 -37.15 -5.10
CA LEU A 52 3.80 -35.86 -4.57
C LEU A 52 4.65 -35.42 -3.39
N LEU A 53 4.90 -36.30 -2.42
CA LEU A 53 5.79 -36.00 -1.30
C LEU A 53 7.20 -35.64 -1.79
N ARG A 54 7.76 -36.40 -2.73
CA ARG A 54 9.08 -36.12 -3.29
C ARG A 54 9.13 -34.73 -3.95
N LYS A 55 8.10 -34.36 -4.73
CA LYS A 55 7.98 -33.02 -5.32
C LYS A 55 7.88 -31.93 -4.24
N LEU A 56 7.04 -32.11 -3.23
CA LEU A 56 6.89 -31.14 -2.14
C LEU A 56 8.18 -30.96 -1.33
N PHE A 57 8.91 -32.03 -1.04
CA PHE A 57 10.20 -31.96 -0.36
C PHE A 57 11.29 -31.32 -1.22
N ALA A 58 11.30 -31.60 -2.53
CA ALA A 58 12.24 -30.99 -3.46
C ALA A 58 12.01 -29.49 -3.66
N HIS A 59 10.76 -29.02 -3.51
CA HIS A 59 10.37 -27.65 -3.84
C HIS A 59 9.99 -26.77 -2.64
N GLY A 60 9.73 -27.34 -1.46
CA GLY A 60 9.34 -26.58 -0.26
C GLY A 60 10.51 -26.31 0.70
N PRO A 61 10.85 -27.24 1.62
CA PRO A 61 11.78 -26.97 2.73
C PRO A 61 13.22 -26.66 2.31
N SER A 62 13.61 -27.08 1.10
CA SER A 62 14.96 -26.90 0.54
C SER A 62 15.11 -25.63 -0.29
N GLN A 63 14.01 -24.90 -0.56
CA GLN A 63 13.98 -23.73 -1.43
C GLN A 63 13.60 -22.45 -0.65
N SER A 64 13.79 -21.29 -1.27
CA SER A 64 13.33 -19.99 -0.77
C SER A 64 12.02 -19.63 -1.46
N LEU A 65 11.04 -19.16 -0.68
CA LEU A 65 9.75 -18.73 -1.22
C LEU A 65 9.90 -17.38 -1.91
N LEU A 66 9.76 -17.35 -3.22
CA LEU A 66 9.83 -16.14 -4.04
C LEU A 66 8.47 -15.42 -4.10
N PHE A 67 7.39 -16.18 -4.27
CA PHE A 67 6.06 -15.64 -4.51
C PHE A 67 5.02 -16.60 -3.95
N ALA A 68 4.01 -16.10 -3.25
CA ALA A 68 2.86 -16.87 -2.79
C ALA A 68 1.57 -16.09 -2.98
N ARG A 69 0.56 -16.73 -3.57
CA ARG A 69 -0.79 -16.17 -3.68
C ARG A 69 -1.87 -17.22 -3.52
N SER A 70 -2.95 -16.83 -2.86
CA SER A 70 -4.19 -17.60 -2.74
C SER A 70 -5.31 -16.75 -3.31
N VAL A 71 -5.96 -17.22 -4.36
CA VAL A 71 -6.96 -16.45 -5.11
C VAL A 71 -8.22 -17.27 -5.40
N LYS A 72 -9.34 -16.58 -5.49
CA LYS A 72 -10.58 -17.09 -6.07
C LYS A 72 -10.82 -16.39 -7.42
N PRO A 73 -10.45 -17.03 -8.55
CA PRO A 73 -10.34 -16.34 -9.83
C PRO A 73 -11.72 -16.10 -10.47
N LEU A 74 -12.30 -14.91 -10.36
CA LEU A 74 -13.60 -14.59 -10.98
C LEU A 74 -13.59 -14.53 -12.51
N LYS A 75 -12.41 -14.44 -13.11
CA LYS A 75 -12.20 -14.30 -14.55
C LYS A 75 -11.22 -15.37 -15.01
N LYS A 76 -11.34 -15.77 -16.28
CA LYS A 76 -10.41 -16.72 -16.92
C LYS A 76 -8.94 -16.32 -16.80
N VAL A 77 -8.66 -15.02 -16.73
CA VAL A 77 -7.35 -14.46 -16.43
C VAL A 77 -7.46 -13.55 -15.21
N THR A 78 -6.68 -13.83 -14.17
CA THR A 78 -6.66 -13.09 -12.91
C THR A 78 -5.25 -12.61 -12.64
N VAL A 79 -5.07 -11.30 -12.43
CA VAL A 79 -3.77 -10.71 -12.08
C VAL A 79 -3.46 -11.09 -10.63
N LEU A 80 -2.27 -11.64 -10.40
CA LEU A 80 -1.82 -12.12 -9.09
C LEU A 80 -0.87 -11.14 -8.38
N GLY A 81 -0.22 -10.28 -9.16
CA GLY A 81 0.77 -9.33 -8.68
C GLY A 81 1.79 -9.00 -9.76
N ARG A 82 2.92 -8.44 -9.35
CA ARG A 82 4.06 -8.20 -10.24
C ARG A 82 5.28 -8.98 -9.72
N LEU A 83 6.29 -9.17 -10.57
CA LEU A 83 7.60 -9.74 -10.25
C LEU A 83 8.65 -9.04 -11.14
N LYS A 84 9.73 -8.46 -10.62
CA LYS A 84 10.85 -7.96 -11.43
C LYS A 84 12.05 -8.87 -11.28
N VAL A 85 12.88 -8.92 -12.30
CA VAL A 85 14.15 -9.64 -12.32
C VAL A 85 15.21 -8.63 -12.73
N VAL A 86 16.28 -8.46 -11.95
CA VAL A 86 17.14 -7.27 -12.11
C VAL A 86 18.45 -7.57 -12.84
N LYS A 87 19.24 -8.53 -12.35
CA LYS A 87 20.62 -8.71 -12.85
C LYS A 87 20.83 -9.97 -13.68
N ARG A 88 20.26 -11.10 -13.26
CA ARG A 88 20.50 -12.39 -13.91
C ARG A 88 19.19 -13.14 -14.17
N PRO A 89 19.17 -13.99 -15.20
CA PRO A 89 18.02 -14.85 -15.44
C PRO A 89 17.72 -15.69 -14.20
N LEU A 90 16.44 -15.76 -13.84
CA LEU A 90 15.95 -16.50 -12.69
C LEU A 90 15.23 -17.76 -13.16
N GLU A 91 15.62 -18.91 -12.61
CA GLU A 91 14.83 -20.13 -12.73
C GLU A 91 13.99 -20.33 -11.46
N ALA A 92 12.67 -20.39 -11.64
CA ALA A 92 11.72 -20.57 -10.55
C ALA A 92 10.87 -21.82 -10.78
N THR A 93 10.66 -22.59 -9.72
CA THR A 93 9.68 -23.69 -9.71
C THR A 93 8.33 -23.15 -9.26
N ILE A 94 7.27 -23.49 -9.99
CA ILE A 94 5.89 -23.10 -9.70
C ILE A 94 5.16 -24.33 -9.16
N THR A 95 4.49 -24.19 -8.03
CA THR A 95 3.58 -25.21 -7.47
C THR A 95 2.19 -24.62 -7.25
N VAL A 96 1.16 -25.37 -7.64
CA VAL A 96 -0.23 -24.93 -7.57
C VAL A 96 -1.12 -26.04 -7.01
N THR A 97 -2.06 -25.68 -6.14
CA THR A 97 -3.15 -26.57 -5.69
C THR A 97 -4.50 -25.89 -5.84
N THR A 98 -5.50 -26.64 -6.25
CA THR A 98 -6.90 -26.18 -6.29
C THR A 98 -7.69 -26.74 -5.11
N SER A 99 -8.67 -26.00 -4.60
CA SER A 99 -9.61 -26.51 -3.59
C SER A 99 -10.34 -27.78 -4.08
N VAL A 100 -10.57 -28.71 -3.14
CA VAL A 100 -11.24 -29.99 -3.39
C VAL A 100 -12.44 -30.09 -2.45
N TYR A 101 -13.64 -30.18 -3.01
CA TYR A 101 -14.88 -30.33 -2.25
C TYR A 101 -15.48 -31.73 -2.44
N ASN A 102 -15.13 -32.42 -3.53
CA ASN A 102 -15.50 -33.80 -3.81
C ASN A 102 -14.46 -34.47 -4.74
N SER A 103 -14.58 -35.77 -4.95
CA SER A 103 -13.65 -36.54 -5.79
C SER A 103 -13.62 -36.12 -7.26
N ALA A 104 -14.72 -35.56 -7.80
CA ALA A 104 -14.75 -35.05 -9.19
C ALA A 104 -13.88 -33.80 -9.38
N ASP A 105 -13.48 -33.13 -8.30
CA ASP A 105 -12.55 -31.99 -8.36
C ASP A 105 -11.11 -32.42 -8.67
N LEU A 106 -10.76 -33.69 -8.47
CA LEU A 106 -9.43 -34.26 -8.77
C LEU A 106 -9.20 -34.53 -10.26
N GLN A 107 -9.92 -33.85 -11.15
CA GLN A 107 -9.75 -34.02 -12.60
C GLN A 107 -8.74 -33.03 -13.18
N SER A 108 -8.00 -33.51 -14.18
CA SER A 108 -7.08 -32.68 -14.97
C SER A 108 -7.81 -31.49 -15.59
N HIS A 109 -7.18 -30.33 -15.53
CA HIS A 109 -7.63 -29.11 -16.22
C HIS A 109 -6.45 -28.19 -16.49
N ASP A 110 -6.62 -27.27 -17.42
CA ASP A 110 -5.54 -26.39 -17.85
C ASP A 110 -5.31 -25.26 -16.83
N ILE A 111 -4.12 -25.23 -16.23
CA ILE A 111 -3.63 -24.09 -15.46
C ILE A 111 -2.37 -23.55 -16.13
N SER A 112 -2.28 -22.24 -16.30
CA SER A 112 -1.07 -21.57 -16.77
C SER A 112 -0.81 -20.28 -16.02
N LEU A 113 0.47 -19.95 -15.85
CA LEU A 113 0.88 -18.62 -15.41
C LEU A 113 1.40 -17.82 -16.60
N ILE A 114 0.99 -16.56 -16.68
CA ILE A 114 1.41 -15.58 -17.67
C ILE A 114 2.29 -14.56 -16.96
N PHE A 115 3.51 -14.40 -17.42
CA PHE A 115 4.48 -13.41 -16.99
C PHE A 115 4.61 -12.36 -18.10
N ALA A 116 3.82 -11.29 -18.02
CA ALA A 116 3.83 -10.23 -19.01
C ALA A 116 4.85 -9.16 -18.62
N GLY A 117 6.02 -9.17 -19.24
CA GLY A 117 7.03 -8.12 -19.06
C GLY A 117 7.09 -7.12 -20.20
N SER A 118 7.85 -6.04 -20.01
CA SER A 118 8.00 -4.95 -21.00
C SER A 118 8.68 -5.40 -22.30
N ILE A 119 9.58 -6.38 -22.22
CA ILE A 119 10.34 -6.93 -23.35
C ILE A 119 9.70 -8.20 -23.87
N LYS A 120 9.32 -9.11 -22.95
CA LYS A 120 8.83 -10.45 -23.30
C LYS A 120 7.68 -10.88 -22.40
N THR A 121 6.68 -11.50 -23.02
CA THR A 121 5.66 -12.27 -22.31
C THR A 121 6.00 -13.76 -22.34
N ILE A 122 5.97 -14.41 -21.19
CA ILE A 122 6.21 -15.86 -21.04
C ILE A 122 4.94 -16.50 -20.50
N THR A 123 4.48 -17.59 -21.11
CA THR A 123 3.35 -18.38 -20.59
C THR A 123 3.84 -19.77 -20.25
N THR A 124 3.68 -20.17 -19.00
CA THR A 124 4.06 -21.49 -18.50
C THR A 124 2.81 -22.30 -18.20
N LYS A 125 2.57 -23.37 -18.97
CA LYS A 125 1.53 -24.35 -18.68
C LYS A 125 2.02 -25.29 -17.58
N LEU A 126 1.19 -25.52 -16.57
CA LEU A 126 1.54 -26.37 -15.44
C LEU A 126 1.12 -27.81 -15.73
N THR A 127 1.98 -28.75 -15.31
CA THR A 127 1.74 -30.17 -15.43
C THR A 127 0.90 -30.64 -14.26
N TYR A 128 -0.25 -31.24 -14.59
CA TYR A 128 -1.14 -31.91 -13.65
C TYR A 128 -0.51 -33.20 -13.12
N THR A 129 -0.58 -33.45 -11.81
CA THR A 129 -0.24 -34.75 -11.23
C THR A 129 -1.51 -35.60 -11.11
N ALA A 130 -1.54 -36.72 -11.85
CA ALA A 130 -2.71 -37.58 -11.98
C ALA A 130 -3.28 -38.02 -10.62
N GLY A 131 -4.61 -38.02 -10.49
CA GLY A 131 -5.30 -38.45 -9.27
C GLY A 131 -5.14 -37.51 -8.08
N SER A 132 -4.71 -36.27 -8.30
CA SER A 132 -4.52 -35.26 -7.25
C SER A 132 -5.14 -33.91 -7.60
N ASN A 133 -5.00 -32.92 -6.72
CA ASN A 133 -5.29 -31.51 -6.99
C ASN A 133 -4.02 -30.66 -7.22
N PHE A 134 -2.88 -31.30 -7.48
CA PHE A 134 -1.57 -30.64 -7.53
C PHE A 134 -1.07 -30.45 -8.97
N PHE A 135 -0.50 -29.28 -9.21
CA PHE A 135 0.09 -28.88 -10.49
C PHE A 135 1.48 -28.29 -10.24
N SER A 136 2.42 -28.54 -11.15
CA SER A 136 3.77 -28.00 -11.04
C SER A 136 4.37 -27.68 -12.40
N GLY A 137 5.34 -26.77 -12.42
CA GLY A 137 6.12 -26.46 -13.62
C GLY A 137 7.34 -25.62 -13.25
N THR A 138 8.15 -25.28 -14.26
CA THR A 138 9.29 -24.38 -14.09
C THR A 138 9.20 -23.23 -15.08
N VAL A 139 9.77 -22.09 -14.72
CA VAL A 139 9.88 -20.93 -15.59
C VAL A 139 11.26 -20.32 -15.48
N LYS A 140 11.82 -19.93 -16.63
CA LYS A 140 13.02 -19.12 -16.70
C LYS A 140 12.65 -17.69 -17.08
N LEU A 141 12.97 -16.74 -16.22
CA LEU A 141 12.62 -15.34 -16.34
C LEU A 141 13.88 -14.51 -16.58
N GLU A 142 13.89 -13.75 -17.67
CA GLU A 142 14.98 -12.82 -17.99
C GLU A 142 14.83 -11.51 -17.20
N PRO A 143 15.91 -10.72 -17.03
CA PRO A 143 15.85 -9.44 -16.31
C PRO A 143 14.85 -8.43 -16.92
N GLN A 144 13.73 -8.20 -16.22
CA GLN A 144 12.73 -7.16 -16.50
C GLN A 144 11.64 -7.17 -15.42
N ASP A 145 10.75 -6.18 -15.45
CA ASP A 145 9.51 -6.16 -14.66
C ASP A 145 8.44 -7.01 -15.35
N PHE A 146 7.73 -7.85 -14.60
CA PHE A 146 6.65 -8.72 -15.06
C PHE A 146 5.36 -8.45 -14.27
N THR A 147 4.23 -8.44 -14.95
CA THR A 147 2.92 -8.67 -14.33
C THR A 147 2.61 -10.16 -14.37
N VAL A 148 2.36 -10.77 -13.21
CA VAL A 148 2.05 -12.20 -13.09
C VAL A 148 0.54 -12.40 -13.07
N SER A 149 0.03 -13.25 -13.94
CA SER A 149 -1.40 -13.56 -14.05
C SER A 149 -1.65 -15.06 -14.11
N LEU A 150 -2.72 -15.51 -13.46
CA LEU A 150 -3.24 -16.87 -13.55
C LEU A 150 -4.22 -16.99 -14.72
N LYS A 151 -4.06 -18.00 -15.55
CA LYS A 151 -5.04 -18.41 -16.57
C LYS A 151 -5.59 -19.79 -16.22
N THR A 152 -6.91 -19.89 -16.01
CA THR A 152 -7.61 -21.13 -15.67
C THR A 152 -9.06 -21.11 -16.21
N PRO A 153 -9.62 -22.26 -16.65
CA PRO A 153 -11.04 -22.35 -16.99
C PRO A 153 -11.96 -22.45 -15.76
N LYS A 154 -11.43 -22.83 -14.58
CA LYS A 154 -12.20 -23.03 -13.34
C LYS A 154 -12.18 -21.76 -12.48
N ALA A 155 -13.16 -20.88 -12.71
CA ALA A 155 -13.28 -19.58 -12.04
C ALA A 155 -13.89 -19.63 -10.61
N ASP A 156 -14.40 -20.79 -10.20
CA ASP A 156 -15.17 -20.99 -8.98
C ASP A 156 -14.39 -21.64 -7.84
N LYS A 157 -13.19 -22.16 -8.12
CA LYS A 157 -12.32 -22.82 -7.14
C LYS A 157 -11.28 -21.86 -6.60
N ASP A 158 -11.04 -21.94 -5.31
CA ASP A 158 -9.88 -21.30 -4.71
C ASP A 158 -8.61 -22.01 -5.17
N ILE A 159 -7.60 -21.23 -5.55
CA ILE A 159 -6.33 -21.69 -6.12
C ILE A 159 -5.18 -21.08 -5.33
N HIS A 160 -4.25 -21.94 -4.92
CA HIS A 160 -3.05 -21.52 -4.24
C HIS A 160 -1.82 -21.73 -5.09
N ILE A 161 -0.97 -20.72 -5.19
CA ILE A 161 0.15 -20.61 -6.12
C ILE A 161 1.39 -20.24 -5.32
N ARG A 162 2.48 -20.98 -5.52
CA ARG A 162 3.78 -20.65 -4.96
C ARG A 162 4.85 -20.74 -6.02
N MET A 163 5.82 -19.83 -5.94
CA MET A 163 7.04 -19.88 -6.73
C MET A 163 8.23 -19.97 -5.80
N TRP A 164 9.14 -20.84 -6.15
CA TRP A 164 10.27 -21.21 -5.33
C TRP A 164 11.56 -21.04 -6.13
N ILE A 165 12.60 -20.59 -5.45
CA ILE A 165 13.94 -20.44 -6.02
C ILE A 165 14.94 -21.25 -5.18
N PRO A 166 16.03 -21.75 -5.78
CA PRO A 166 17.07 -22.44 -5.03
C PRO A 166 17.60 -21.58 -3.87
N ARG A 167 17.78 -22.19 -2.68
CA ARG A 167 18.41 -21.50 -1.55
C ARG A 167 19.86 -21.17 -1.85
N THR A 168 20.29 -20.00 -1.40
CA THR A 168 21.71 -19.63 -1.36
C THR A 168 22.24 -19.75 0.07
N ASN A 169 23.56 -19.60 0.24
CA ASN A 169 24.19 -19.61 1.57
C ASN A 169 23.79 -18.41 2.42
N GLU A 170 23.42 -17.32 1.76
CA GLU A 170 22.88 -16.13 2.40
C GLU A 170 21.38 -16.33 2.65
N LYS A 171 20.88 -15.89 3.81
CA LYS A 171 19.47 -16.05 4.17
C LYS A 171 18.92 -14.78 4.81
N LEU A 172 17.70 -14.43 4.44
CA LEU A 172 16.93 -13.38 5.11
C LEU A 172 16.03 -14.03 6.17
N LYS A 173 15.93 -13.38 7.34
CA LYS A 173 14.90 -13.68 8.33
C LYS A 173 14.11 -12.42 8.58
N VAL A 174 12.80 -12.51 8.37
CA VAL A 174 11.85 -11.44 8.73
C VAL A 174 11.21 -11.79 10.06
N GLY A 175 11.23 -10.85 10.99
CA GLY A 175 10.53 -10.91 12.27
C GLY A 175 9.77 -9.61 12.52
N TYR A 176 8.92 -9.61 13.55
CA TYR A 176 8.18 -8.43 13.97
C TYR A 176 8.56 -8.03 15.39
N ALA A 177 8.57 -6.74 15.65
CA ALA A 177 8.82 -6.19 16.97
C ALA A 177 7.86 -5.03 17.28
N ASP A 178 7.61 -4.77 18.56
CA ASP A 178 6.87 -3.59 19.00
C ASP A 178 7.74 -2.32 18.88
N LEU A 179 7.19 -1.18 19.29
CA LEU A 179 7.87 0.13 19.24
C LEU A 179 9.09 0.21 20.16
N GLU A 180 9.18 -0.66 21.16
CA GLU A 180 10.31 -0.79 22.09
C GLU A 180 11.32 -1.86 21.63
N ASN A 181 11.12 -2.41 20.42
CA ASN A 181 11.93 -3.46 19.80
C ASN A 181 11.86 -4.82 20.53
N LYS A 182 10.76 -5.10 21.23
CA LYS A 182 10.49 -6.44 21.79
C LYS A 182 9.84 -7.34 20.72
N PRO A 183 10.28 -8.60 20.59
CA PRO A 183 9.71 -9.52 19.59
C PRO A 183 8.21 -9.72 19.72
N LEU A 184 7.50 -9.61 18.60
CA LEU A 184 6.07 -9.88 18.46
C LEU A 184 5.85 -11.12 17.59
N PRO A 185 5.81 -12.34 18.18
CA PRO A 185 5.69 -13.57 17.40
C PRO A 185 4.35 -13.70 16.66
N THR A 186 3.31 -13.01 17.14
CA THR A 186 1.97 -12.98 16.56
C THR A 186 1.83 -12.02 15.38
N GLY A 187 2.84 -11.16 15.14
CA GLY A 187 2.79 -10.12 14.12
C GLY A 187 2.07 -8.84 14.58
N PRO A 188 1.82 -7.91 13.64
CA PRO A 188 1.14 -6.64 13.93
C PRO A 188 -0.33 -6.81 14.27
N ASP A 189 -0.85 -5.85 15.03
CA ASP A 189 -2.27 -5.72 15.34
C ASP A 189 -2.84 -4.37 14.84
N THR A 190 -4.15 -4.17 15.04
CA THR A 190 -4.87 -2.97 14.60
C THR A 190 -4.61 -1.70 15.43
N VAL A 191 -3.93 -1.79 16.58
CA VAL A 191 -3.76 -0.68 17.54
C VAL A 191 -2.29 -0.36 17.81
N ASN A 192 -1.52 -1.33 18.29
CA ASN A 192 -0.09 -1.21 18.58
C ASN A 192 0.77 -1.32 17.32
N GLY A 193 0.27 -2.02 16.29
CA GLY A 193 1.03 -2.28 15.07
C GLY A 193 2.25 -3.16 15.33
N ALA A 194 3.18 -3.18 14.37
CA ALA A 194 4.51 -3.76 14.57
C ALA A 194 5.51 -3.20 13.55
N ALA A 195 6.78 -3.13 13.94
CA ALA A 195 7.88 -2.95 13.04
C ALA A 195 8.33 -4.27 12.43
N ALA A 196 8.65 -4.27 11.14
CA ALA A 196 9.37 -5.37 10.54
C ALA A 196 10.86 -5.24 10.85
N ARG A 197 11.49 -6.34 11.25
CA ARG A 197 12.93 -6.47 11.38
C ARG A 197 13.41 -7.53 10.42
N VAL A 198 14.39 -7.19 9.60
CA VAL A 198 14.99 -8.15 8.68
C VAL A 198 16.46 -8.30 9.00
N THR A 199 16.89 -9.55 9.20
CA THR A 199 18.29 -9.89 9.45
C THR A 199 18.82 -10.69 8.27
N ILE A 200 19.97 -10.29 7.76
CA ILE A 200 20.73 -11.01 6.73
C ILE A 200 21.80 -11.85 7.41
N PHE A 201 21.77 -13.16 7.18
CA PHE A 201 22.82 -14.07 7.59
C PHE A 201 23.77 -14.32 6.42
N GLY A 202 25.08 -14.16 6.65
CA GLY A 202 26.14 -14.38 5.65
C GLY A 202 27.04 -13.16 5.48
N SER A 203 27.82 -13.13 4.40
CA SER A 203 28.64 -11.97 4.04
C SER A 203 27.73 -10.86 3.50
N VAL A 204 27.57 -9.77 4.26
CA VAL A 204 26.68 -8.66 3.90
C VAL A 204 27.50 -7.54 3.28
N PRO A 205 27.46 -7.31 1.95
CA PRO A 205 27.96 -6.06 1.38
C PRO A 205 27.06 -4.89 1.83
N PRO A 206 27.59 -3.65 1.90
CA PRO A 206 26.76 -2.47 2.13
C PRO A 206 25.67 -2.41 1.05
N ALA A 207 24.42 -2.52 1.46
CA ALA A 207 23.26 -2.49 0.59
C ALA A 207 22.05 -1.97 1.37
N ASP A 208 21.10 -1.38 0.66
CA ASP A 208 19.82 -1.05 1.25
C ASP A 208 18.88 -2.25 1.10
N LEU A 209 17.96 -2.39 2.06
CA LEU A 209 16.92 -3.38 2.05
C LEU A 209 15.56 -2.69 1.88
N SER A 210 14.76 -3.22 0.98
CA SER A 210 13.38 -2.80 0.76
C SER A 210 12.40 -3.82 1.33
N VAL A 211 11.32 -3.32 1.90
CA VAL A 211 10.15 -4.09 2.35
C VAL A 211 8.91 -3.56 1.64
N GLU A 212 8.07 -4.48 1.17
CA GLU A 212 6.73 -4.18 0.67
C GLU A 212 5.67 -5.03 1.38
N ILE A 213 4.52 -4.43 1.70
CA ILE A 213 3.39 -5.12 2.35
C ILE A 213 2.14 -5.05 1.48
N ARG A 214 1.54 -6.22 1.23
CA ARG A 214 0.39 -6.37 0.34
C ARG A 214 -0.74 -7.13 1.03
N ASP A 215 -1.97 -6.75 0.70
CA ASP A 215 -3.16 -7.52 1.09
C ASP A 215 -3.39 -8.75 0.20
N CYS A 216 -4.43 -9.52 0.50
CA CYS A 216 -4.82 -10.71 -0.25
C CYS A 216 -5.21 -10.44 -1.72
N ALA A 217 -5.60 -9.22 -2.07
CA ALA A 217 -5.92 -8.80 -3.43
C ALA A 217 -4.70 -8.26 -4.19
N SER A 218 -3.50 -8.34 -3.58
CA SER A 218 -2.28 -7.70 -4.07
C SER A 218 -2.42 -6.18 -4.23
N LYS A 219 -3.35 -5.56 -3.51
CA LYS A 219 -3.40 -4.11 -3.39
C LYS A 219 -2.33 -3.71 -2.38
N GLU A 220 -1.49 -2.78 -2.82
CA GLU A 220 -0.54 -2.12 -1.93
C GLU A 220 -1.33 -1.40 -0.83
N LEU A 221 -0.94 -1.64 0.42
CA LEU A 221 -1.46 -0.84 1.51
C LEU A 221 -0.86 0.56 1.37
N LYS A 222 -1.68 1.57 1.12
CA LYS A 222 -1.18 2.96 1.15
C LYS A 222 -0.89 3.48 2.56
N LEU A 223 -1.08 2.62 3.56
CA LEU A 223 -1.03 2.92 4.97
C LEU A 223 0.39 2.70 5.49
N PHE A 224 0.90 3.67 6.25
CA PHE A 224 2.10 3.59 7.08
C PHE A 224 3.39 3.18 6.35
N ASP A 225 3.67 3.80 5.21
CA ASP A 225 4.91 3.59 4.47
C ASP A 225 5.07 2.11 4.10
N ALA A 226 4.11 1.54 3.36
CA ALA A 226 4.14 0.10 3.03
C ALA A 226 5.27 -0.29 2.07
N GLU A 227 5.90 0.69 1.41
CA GLU A 227 7.19 0.53 0.73
C GLU A 227 8.24 1.35 1.48
N GLN A 228 9.32 0.70 1.90
CA GLN A 228 10.41 1.33 2.65
C GLN A 228 11.74 0.91 2.08
N LEU A 229 12.74 1.76 2.30
CA LEU A 229 14.14 1.51 1.98
C LEU A 229 14.99 1.85 3.20
N VAL A 230 15.75 0.88 3.70
CA VAL A 230 16.55 1.01 4.93
C VAL A 230 17.95 0.47 4.72
N GLU A 231 18.95 1.24 5.13
CA GLU A 231 20.35 0.81 5.10
C GLU A 231 20.59 -0.33 6.11
N ILE A 232 21.32 -1.36 5.68
CA ILE A 232 21.64 -2.49 6.55
C ILE A 232 22.75 -2.10 7.52
N THR A 233 22.54 -2.38 8.81
CA THR A 233 23.55 -2.19 9.84
C THR A 233 24.75 -3.11 9.64
N PRO A 234 25.92 -2.80 10.24
CA PRO A 234 27.09 -3.68 10.18
C PRO A 234 26.85 -5.10 10.75
N SER A 235 25.83 -5.29 11.60
CA SER A 235 25.43 -6.61 12.12
C SER A 235 24.51 -7.39 11.18
N GLY A 236 24.11 -6.81 10.03
CA GLY A 236 23.21 -7.42 9.07
C GLY A 236 21.72 -7.18 9.35
N ASP A 237 21.37 -6.32 10.32
CA ASP A 237 19.98 -5.98 10.64
C ASP A 237 19.51 -4.74 9.87
N ALA A 238 18.24 -4.75 9.45
CA ALA A 238 17.51 -3.60 8.94
C ALA A 238 16.20 -3.43 9.72
N PHE A 239 15.92 -2.19 10.12
CA PHE A 239 14.79 -1.82 10.98
C PHE A 239 13.80 -0.97 10.20
N PHE A 240 12.62 -1.51 9.95
CA PHE A 240 11.57 -0.82 9.23
C PHE A 240 10.66 -0.06 10.19
N VAL A 241 10.04 1.00 9.69
CA VAL A 241 9.07 1.77 10.45
C VAL A 241 7.84 0.92 10.76
N PRO A 242 7.18 1.15 11.91
CA PRO A 242 6.04 0.34 12.33
C PRO A 242 4.84 0.55 11.41
N LEU A 243 4.18 -0.56 11.09
CA LEU A 243 2.94 -0.60 10.33
C LEU A 243 1.76 -0.96 11.23
N PHE A 244 0.58 -0.45 10.89
CA PHE A 244 -0.68 -0.84 11.54
C PHE A 244 -1.60 -1.46 10.50
N CYS A 245 -2.23 -2.55 10.87
CA CYS A 245 -3.22 -3.14 9.99
C CYS A 245 -4.52 -2.33 10.00
N THR A 246 -5.39 -2.66 9.05
CA THR A 246 -6.78 -2.19 9.08
C THR A 246 -7.73 -3.36 8.88
N ASN A 247 -8.88 -3.29 9.54
CA ASN A 247 -9.98 -4.22 9.28
C ASN A 247 -10.77 -3.86 8.01
N ASP A 248 -10.40 -2.75 7.36
CA ASP A 248 -11.06 -2.21 6.16
C ASP A 248 -10.60 -2.90 4.86
N SER A 249 -10.15 -4.17 4.94
CA SER A 249 -10.05 -5.00 3.74
C SER A 249 -11.48 -5.25 3.26
N SER A 250 -12.05 -4.32 2.50
CA SER A 250 -13.23 -4.58 1.68
C SER A 250 -12.89 -5.83 0.88
N PRO A 251 -13.55 -6.98 1.09
CA PRO A 251 -13.22 -8.19 0.38
C PRO A 251 -13.43 -7.92 -1.10
N GLY A 252 -12.34 -7.60 -1.79
CA GLY A 252 -12.28 -7.72 -3.23
C GLY A 252 -12.64 -9.16 -3.52
N THR A 253 -13.56 -9.37 -4.44
CA THR A 253 -14.14 -10.66 -4.81
C THR A 253 -13.11 -11.69 -5.34
N SER A 254 -11.80 -11.39 -5.27
CA SER A 254 -10.66 -12.22 -5.66
C SER A 254 -9.90 -12.90 -4.51
N CYS A 255 -10.11 -12.52 -3.24
CA CYS A 255 -9.42 -13.17 -2.12
C CYS A 255 -9.99 -14.57 -1.85
N ALA A 256 -9.11 -15.55 -1.64
CA ALA A 256 -9.52 -16.88 -1.17
C ALA A 256 -10.16 -16.78 0.24
N ALA A 257 -11.02 -17.73 0.59
CA ALA A 257 -11.58 -17.79 1.94
C ALA A 257 -10.45 -17.89 3.00
N GLY A 258 -10.63 -17.21 4.13
CA GLY A 258 -9.68 -17.21 5.24
C GLY A 258 -8.46 -16.29 5.07
N THR A 259 -8.33 -15.55 3.95
CA THR A 259 -7.19 -14.64 3.72
C THR A 259 -7.52 -13.15 3.82
N GLN A 260 -8.75 -12.79 4.19
CA GLN A 260 -9.19 -11.39 4.19
C GLN A 260 -8.32 -10.50 5.09
N ASN A 261 -7.92 -11.01 6.26
CA ASN A 261 -7.06 -10.30 7.21
C ASN A 261 -5.58 -10.72 7.11
N LYS A 262 -5.20 -11.40 6.02
CA LYS A 262 -3.83 -11.84 5.79
C LYS A 262 -3.09 -10.82 4.95
N TYR A 263 -1.86 -10.56 5.37
CA TYR A 263 -0.92 -9.72 4.67
C TYR A 263 0.35 -10.49 4.37
N ASP A 264 0.98 -10.10 3.27
CA ASP A 264 2.27 -10.66 2.87
C ASP A 264 3.32 -9.54 2.89
N ILE A 265 4.34 -9.73 3.71
CA ILE A 265 5.56 -8.93 3.69
C ILE A 265 6.58 -9.59 2.76
N GLN A 266 7.25 -8.77 1.97
CA GLN A 266 8.30 -9.22 1.08
C GLN A 266 9.53 -8.33 1.22
N ALA A 267 10.67 -8.94 1.57
CA ALA A 267 11.93 -8.22 1.81
C ALA A 267 13.00 -8.55 0.73
N SER A 268 13.72 -7.55 0.22
CA SER A 268 14.76 -7.69 -0.82
C SER A 268 15.82 -6.59 -0.82
N LEU A 269 17.02 -6.87 -1.35
CA LEU A 269 18.12 -5.89 -1.50
C LEU A 269 17.90 -4.90 -2.68
N TYR A 270 18.27 -3.64 -2.49
CA TYR A 270 18.26 -2.51 -3.45
C TYR A 270 19.58 -2.39 -4.25
N PRO A 271 19.67 -1.77 -5.46
CA PRO A 271 18.68 -0.99 -6.22
C PRO A 271 17.62 -1.86 -6.90
N ALA A 272 16.38 -1.74 -6.44
CA ALA A 272 15.22 -2.40 -7.02
C ALA A 272 13.93 -1.72 -6.54
N HIS A 273 13.64 -0.50 -7.02
CA HIS A 273 12.25 -0.07 -7.03
C HIS A 273 11.49 -1.02 -7.95
N PHE A 274 10.55 -1.75 -7.33
CA PHE A 274 9.84 -2.94 -7.79
C PHE A 274 10.71 -4.22 -7.80
N GLN A 275 10.44 -5.17 -6.92
CA GLN A 275 10.50 -6.63 -7.08
C GLN A 275 11.80 -7.39 -7.48
N PHE A 276 12.28 -8.18 -6.52
CA PHE A 276 12.82 -9.56 -6.54
C PHE A 276 13.48 -10.17 -7.80
N THR A 277 14.75 -9.84 -8.10
CA THR A 277 15.82 -10.88 -8.04
C THR A 277 17.27 -10.47 -8.38
N SER A 278 18.14 -11.10 -7.59
CA SER A 278 19.38 -11.84 -7.93
C SER A 278 20.62 -11.10 -8.48
N SER A 279 21.41 -10.52 -7.58
CA SER A 279 22.82 -10.97 -7.57
C SER A 279 23.02 -12.20 -6.67
N ASN A 280 22.30 -12.29 -5.54
CA ASN A 280 22.56 -13.31 -4.50
C ASN A 280 21.33 -14.19 -4.13
N GLY A 281 20.17 -13.99 -4.77
CA GLY A 281 18.95 -14.78 -4.52
C GLY A 281 18.21 -14.48 -3.20
N LEU A 282 18.54 -13.37 -2.54
CA LEU A 282 17.95 -12.99 -1.26
C LEU A 282 16.58 -12.33 -1.43
N SER A 283 15.53 -13.14 -1.32
CA SER A 283 14.13 -12.73 -1.19
C SER A 283 13.47 -13.62 -0.16
N GLU A 284 12.75 -13.03 0.79
CA GLU A 284 11.94 -13.78 1.74
C GLU A 284 10.55 -13.17 1.78
N MET A 285 9.55 -14.04 1.57
CA MET A 285 8.14 -13.69 1.71
C MET A 285 7.60 -14.33 3.00
N ARG A 286 6.99 -13.51 3.86
CA ARG A 286 6.32 -14.00 5.07
C ARG A 286 4.90 -13.49 5.10
N SER A 287 3.99 -14.35 5.54
CA SER A 287 2.62 -13.93 5.80
C SER A 287 2.41 -13.71 7.28
N PHE A 288 1.52 -12.79 7.60
CA PHE A 288 0.96 -12.64 8.93
C PHE A 288 -0.55 -12.43 8.81
N VAL A 289 -1.28 -12.87 9.83
CA VAL A 289 -2.70 -12.56 9.97
C VAL A 289 -2.79 -11.41 10.95
N CYS A 290 -3.46 -10.34 10.56
CA CYS A 290 -3.61 -9.24 11.47
C CYS A 290 -4.57 -9.59 12.60
N GLN A 291 -4.12 -9.28 13.82
CA GLN A 291 -4.93 -9.46 15.01
C GLN A 291 -5.73 -8.20 15.34
N GLN A 292 -6.96 -8.40 15.78
CA GLN A 292 -7.70 -7.34 16.43
C GLN A 292 -7.15 -7.15 17.84
N SER A 293 -6.63 -5.97 18.14
CA SER A 293 -6.13 -5.70 19.48
C SER A 293 -7.28 -5.68 20.49
N GLN A 294 -7.01 -6.19 21.70
CA GLN A 294 -7.95 -6.13 22.84
C GLN A 294 -7.91 -4.79 23.58
N THR A 295 -6.92 -3.94 23.30
CA THR A 295 -6.82 -2.62 23.90
C THR A 295 -7.66 -1.61 23.12
N ASP A 296 -8.56 -0.89 23.80
CA ASP A 296 -9.26 0.24 23.21
C ASP A 296 -8.27 1.31 22.74
N ASN A 297 -8.55 1.95 21.60
CA ASN A 297 -7.76 3.07 21.05
C ASN A 297 -7.50 4.12 22.15
N SER A 298 -6.28 4.15 22.67
CA SER A 298 -5.95 4.91 23.88
C SER A 298 -5.56 6.36 23.60
N ALA A 299 -5.56 6.80 22.35
CA ALA A 299 -5.17 8.17 22.00
C ALA A 299 -6.27 8.88 21.19
N ASN A 300 -6.28 10.22 21.25
CA ASN A 300 -7.17 11.10 20.47
C ASN A 300 -6.89 11.04 18.94
N CYS A 301 -6.32 9.94 18.45
CA CYS A 301 -5.92 9.70 17.08
C CYS A 301 -7.05 9.01 16.31
N ARG A 302 -8.15 9.74 16.12
CA ARG A 302 -9.37 9.22 15.47
C ARG A 302 -9.48 9.61 14.00
N GLN A 303 -8.66 10.54 13.53
CA GLN A 303 -8.75 11.05 12.17
C GLN A 303 -7.87 10.23 11.24
N LYS A 304 -8.33 9.98 10.01
CA LYS A 304 -7.52 9.35 8.96
C LYS A 304 -7.10 10.39 7.92
N ASP A 305 -5.80 10.44 7.61
CA ASP A 305 -5.24 11.29 6.55
C ASP A 305 -5.68 10.81 5.14
N SER A 306 -5.14 11.40 4.07
CA SER A 306 -5.48 10.98 2.68
C SER A 306 -4.93 9.61 2.31
N ASN A 307 -3.94 9.11 3.05
CA ASN A 307 -3.33 7.79 2.89
C ASN A 307 -4.02 6.75 3.80
N GLY A 308 -4.89 7.20 4.70
CA GLY A 308 -5.67 6.42 5.65
C GLY A 308 -4.99 6.26 7.03
N ASN A 309 -3.85 6.92 7.26
CA ASN A 309 -3.10 6.85 8.51
C ASN A 309 -3.85 7.54 9.63
N PHE A 310 -3.83 6.95 10.83
CA PHE A 310 -4.39 7.59 12.02
C PHE A 310 -3.53 8.78 12.44
N GLU A 311 -4.06 9.98 12.36
CA GLU A 311 -3.43 11.22 12.84
C GLU A 311 -3.96 11.53 14.25
N CYS A 312 -3.05 11.92 15.13
CA CYS A 312 -3.38 12.39 16.46
C CYS A 312 -3.77 13.87 16.41
N ILE A 313 -4.95 14.19 16.95
CA ILE A 313 -5.38 15.59 17.07
C ILE A 313 -4.48 16.27 18.10
N GLY A 314 -3.61 17.14 17.63
CA GLY A 314 -2.79 18.04 18.44
C GLY A 314 -2.59 19.35 17.69
N ASP A 315 -2.88 20.47 18.36
CA ASP A 315 -2.64 21.83 17.88
C ASP A 315 -1.19 22.31 18.13
N ARG A 316 -0.40 21.47 18.81
CA ARG A 316 0.99 21.74 19.20
C ARG A 316 1.89 20.56 18.88
N ALA A 317 3.05 20.87 18.34
CA ALA A 317 4.12 19.89 18.12
C ALA A 317 4.72 19.38 19.46
N PRO A 318 5.32 18.18 19.48
CA PRO A 318 5.49 17.25 18.35
C PRO A 318 4.20 16.56 17.91
N PHE A 319 4.10 16.30 16.61
CA PHE A 319 2.95 15.61 16.02
C PHE A 319 3.14 14.09 16.00
N TYR A 320 2.05 13.38 16.29
CA TYR A 320 2.03 11.93 16.41
C TYR A 320 1.03 11.29 15.43
N ARG A 321 1.31 10.04 15.07
CA ARG A 321 0.47 9.17 14.24
C ARG A 321 0.35 7.77 14.85
N GLY A 322 -0.60 7.01 14.30
CA GLY A 322 -0.95 5.66 14.74
C GLY A 322 -2.08 5.66 15.79
N PRO A 323 -2.80 4.54 15.97
CA PRO A 323 -3.94 4.44 16.89
C PRO A 323 -3.59 4.74 18.36
N THR A 324 -2.35 4.48 18.78
CA THR A 324 -1.83 4.75 20.12
C THR A 324 -1.17 6.13 20.25
N GLY A 325 -0.91 6.83 19.15
CA GLY A 325 -0.15 8.08 19.13
C GLY A 325 1.29 7.96 19.62
N ALA A 326 1.88 6.76 19.58
CA ALA A 326 3.23 6.51 20.06
C ALA A 326 4.34 6.77 19.01
N ILE A 327 3.98 7.08 17.76
CA ILE A 327 4.93 7.28 16.66
C ILE A 327 4.85 8.72 16.18
N PHE A 328 5.99 9.33 15.83
CA PHE A 328 6.00 10.67 15.22
C PHE A 328 5.50 10.66 13.78
N ASP A 329 4.82 11.73 13.39
CA ASP A 329 4.23 11.87 12.05
C ASP A 329 5.15 12.54 11.01
N CYS A 330 6.31 13.04 11.46
CA CYS A 330 7.32 13.75 10.65
C CYS A 330 6.78 14.87 9.73
N SER A 331 5.55 15.34 9.97
CA SER A 331 4.89 16.49 9.34
C SER A 331 4.98 16.55 7.81
N THR A 332 5.13 15.41 7.12
CA THR A 332 5.40 15.35 5.66
C THR A 332 6.68 16.04 5.18
N HIS A 333 7.58 16.41 6.09
CA HIS A 333 8.85 17.12 5.83
C HIS A 333 10.05 16.33 6.36
N GLY A 334 9.92 15.01 6.36
CA GLY A 334 10.91 14.07 6.82
C GLY A 334 10.35 12.65 6.78
N HIS A 335 11.18 11.70 7.22
CA HIS A 335 10.81 10.29 7.31
C HIS A 335 11.16 9.73 8.68
N LEU A 336 10.40 8.74 9.13
CA LEU A 336 10.67 8.04 10.37
C LEU A 336 11.81 7.04 10.13
N TYR A 337 12.73 6.92 11.08
CA TYR A 337 13.78 5.91 11.11
C TYR A 337 13.95 5.38 12.53
N TYR A 338 14.56 4.20 12.65
CA TYR A 338 14.88 3.62 13.95
C TYR A 338 16.29 4.01 14.38
N ASP A 339 16.41 4.70 15.51
CA ASP A 339 17.71 4.98 16.13
C ASP A 339 18.08 3.84 17.10
N ILE A 340 19.13 3.10 16.74
CA ILE A 340 19.61 1.94 17.50
C ILE A 340 20.24 2.36 18.83
N ARG A 341 20.83 3.56 18.91
CA ARG A 341 21.48 4.05 20.14
C ARG A 341 20.44 4.46 21.16
N GLU A 342 19.36 5.09 20.70
CA GLU A 342 18.27 5.54 21.56
C GLU A 342 17.14 4.49 21.72
N ASN A 343 17.19 3.39 20.98
CA ASN A 343 16.21 2.30 20.97
C ASN A 343 14.77 2.80 20.75
N LYS A 344 14.58 3.76 19.84
CA LYS A 344 13.27 4.34 19.52
C LYS A 344 13.21 4.86 18.09
N TYR A 345 11.99 5.08 17.62
CA TYR A 345 11.73 5.69 16.33
C TYR A 345 11.77 7.23 16.42
N LEU A 346 12.50 7.85 15.48
CA LEU A 346 12.70 9.30 15.40
C LEU A 346 12.43 9.80 13.97
N CYS A 347 12.14 11.09 13.83
CA CYS A 347 12.06 11.72 12.52
C CYS A 347 13.44 12.21 12.07
N LYS A 348 13.79 11.91 10.82
CA LYS A 348 14.89 12.56 10.10
C LYS A 348 14.28 13.59 9.15
N CYS A 349 14.52 14.86 9.45
CA CYS A 349 13.94 15.96 8.69
C CYS A 349 14.65 16.20 7.37
N ASP A 350 13.88 16.63 6.38
CA ASP A 350 14.38 17.08 5.10
C ASP A 350 15.14 18.41 5.25
N THR A 351 16.01 18.72 4.29
CA THR A 351 16.76 19.98 4.28
C THR A 351 15.84 21.17 4.40
N GLY A 352 16.14 22.09 5.32
CA GLY A 352 15.30 23.26 5.57
C GLY A 352 14.17 23.02 6.57
N TYR A 353 14.12 21.85 7.23
CA TYR A 353 13.17 21.56 8.30
C TYR A 353 13.87 21.00 9.55
N THR A 354 13.33 21.33 10.71
CA THR A 354 13.83 20.96 12.04
C THR A 354 12.66 20.71 13.00
N GLY A 355 12.95 20.36 14.25
CA GLY A 355 11.96 19.99 15.26
C GLY A 355 11.88 18.48 15.45
N VAL A 356 11.12 18.05 16.46
CA VAL A 356 11.06 16.62 16.85
C VAL A 356 10.24 15.81 15.84
N SER A 357 9.27 16.45 15.19
CA SER A 357 8.40 15.90 14.15
C SER A 357 8.52 16.65 12.82
N CYS A 358 9.65 17.33 12.58
CA CYS A 358 9.93 18.12 11.36
C CYS A 358 8.92 19.24 11.08
N GLU A 359 8.34 19.79 12.14
CA GLU A 359 7.31 20.83 12.10
C GLU A 359 7.86 22.24 11.81
N THR A 360 9.15 22.47 12.01
CA THR A 360 9.76 23.80 11.97
C THR A 360 10.55 23.98 10.68
N GLY A 361 9.99 24.70 9.71
CA GLY A 361 10.74 25.14 8.53
C GLY A 361 11.79 26.18 8.93
N THR A 362 13.06 25.93 8.61
CA THR A 362 14.14 26.91 8.74
C THR A 362 14.20 27.74 7.47
N CYS A 363 13.56 28.91 7.48
CA CYS A 363 13.90 29.99 6.56
C CYS A 363 15.10 30.75 7.14
N GLU A 364 16.12 31.02 6.33
CA GLU A 364 17.07 32.08 6.67
C GLU A 364 16.38 33.41 6.43
N GLU A 365 15.75 34.00 7.45
CA GLU A 365 15.44 35.43 7.44
C GLU A 365 15.27 35.99 8.87
N GLU A 366 15.60 37.28 9.00
CA GLU A 366 15.80 38.02 10.24
C GLU A 366 14.74 37.71 11.32
N ILE A 367 15.25 37.54 12.56
CA ILE A 367 14.49 37.22 13.77
C ILE A 367 13.27 38.15 13.88
N THR A 368 12.13 37.66 13.42
CA THR A 368 10.84 38.29 13.60
C THR A 368 10.09 37.47 14.64
N PRO A 369 9.56 38.07 15.71
CA PRO A 369 8.84 37.34 16.76
C PRO A 369 7.72 36.45 16.19
N PRO A 370 7.43 35.28 16.80
CA PRO A 370 6.43 34.32 16.31
C PRO A 370 5.05 34.94 16.04
N ASP A 371 4.66 35.90 16.87
CA ASP A 371 3.37 36.59 16.83
C ASP A 371 3.25 37.52 15.59
N GLU A 372 4.37 37.99 15.05
CA GLU A 372 4.43 38.80 13.83
C GLU A 372 4.61 37.93 12.57
N ALA A 373 5.22 36.74 12.68
CA ALA A 373 5.36 35.79 11.57
C ALA A 373 4.00 35.19 11.15
N ASP A 374 3.12 34.84 12.10
CA ASP A 374 1.75 34.36 11.83
C ASP A 374 0.88 35.41 11.10
N THR A 375 1.25 36.70 11.19
CA THR A 375 0.62 37.79 10.42
C THR A 375 1.30 38.11 9.11
N ARG A 376 2.60 37.80 8.91
CA ARG A 376 3.35 38.16 7.70
C ARG A 376 3.33 37.09 6.60
N TYR A 377 3.08 35.82 6.96
CA TYR A 377 3.22 34.69 6.03
C TYR A 377 1.92 33.88 5.87
N ARG A 378 0.86 34.50 5.33
CA ARG A 378 -0.39 33.81 4.96
C ARG A 378 -0.37 33.25 3.54
N THR A 379 -1.14 32.18 3.33
CA THR A 379 -1.44 31.67 1.98
C THR A 379 -2.78 32.17 1.48
N TYR A 380 -2.87 32.39 0.17
CA TYR A 380 -4.12 32.69 -0.51
C TYR A 380 -4.34 31.68 -1.65
N THR A 381 -5.29 30.78 -1.44
CA THR A 381 -5.55 29.67 -2.37
C THR A 381 -6.92 29.85 -3.00
N VAL A 382 -6.96 30.06 -4.32
CA VAL A 382 -8.20 30.08 -5.09
C VAL A 382 -8.39 28.73 -5.75
N VAL A 383 -9.53 28.11 -5.51
CA VAL A 383 -9.96 26.88 -6.16
C VAL A 383 -11.19 27.17 -7.00
N VAL A 384 -11.12 26.86 -8.30
CA VAL A 384 -12.23 27.04 -9.24
C VAL A 384 -12.80 25.66 -9.60
N GLY A 385 -14.05 25.42 -9.25
CA GLY A 385 -14.78 24.22 -9.62
C GLY A 385 -15.18 24.25 -11.09
N VAL A 386 -14.75 23.26 -11.86
CA VAL A 386 -15.06 23.14 -13.30
C VAL A 386 -16.03 22.00 -13.50
N GLY A 387 -17.29 22.34 -13.81
CA GLY A 387 -18.34 21.36 -14.12
C GLY A 387 -18.28 20.90 -15.57
N ARG A 388 -18.84 19.73 -15.86
CA ARG A 388 -18.91 19.10 -17.21
C ARG A 388 -19.37 20.06 -18.30
N LYS A 389 -20.33 20.96 -17.99
CA LYS A 389 -20.88 21.93 -18.96
C LYS A 389 -19.89 23.03 -19.34
N SER A 390 -18.83 23.19 -18.56
CA SER A 390 -17.83 24.24 -18.70
C SER A 390 -16.45 23.69 -19.09
N TYR A 391 -16.35 22.39 -19.42
CA TYR A 391 -15.12 21.78 -19.95
C TYR A 391 -14.78 22.41 -21.31
N GLY A 392 -13.55 22.88 -21.46
CA GLY A 392 -13.12 23.65 -22.63
C GLY A 392 -13.56 25.11 -22.65
N SER A 393 -14.19 25.61 -21.57
CA SER A 393 -14.56 27.02 -21.34
C SER A 393 -14.05 27.53 -19.99
N GLU A 394 -12.95 26.96 -19.49
CA GLU A 394 -12.32 27.31 -18.22
C GLU A 394 -11.84 28.75 -18.18
N ASP A 395 -11.57 29.36 -19.33
CA ASP A 395 -11.21 30.78 -19.47
C ASP A 395 -12.34 31.73 -19.04
N LYS A 396 -13.59 31.40 -19.38
CA LYS A 396 -14.77 32.16 -18.91
C LYS A 396 -14.96 32.01 -17.40
N LEU A 397 -14.88 30.77 -16.91
CA LEU A 397 -14.97 30.48 -15.48
C LEU A 397 -13.89 31.19 -14.65
N LEU A 398 -12.66 31.23 -15.16
CA LEU A 398 -11.55 31.93 -14.51
C LEU A 398 -11.77 33.45 -14.52
N ALA A 399 -12.28 34.03 -15.61
CA ALA A 399 -12.64 35.44 -15.68
C ALA A 399 -13.79 35.79 -14.71
N ASP A 400 -14.79 34.92 -14.57
CA ASP A 400 -15.89 35.12 -13.63
C ASP A 400 -15.41 34.97 -12.18
N ALA A 401 -14.59 33.96 -11.90
CA ALA A 401 -13.92 33.80 -10.60
C ALA A 401 -13.07 35.03 -10.26
N ALA A 402 -12.33 35.60 -11.22
CA ALA A 402 -11.49 36.77 -11.01
C ALA A 402 -12.25 37.95 -10.40
N ASN A 403 -13.52 38.15 -10.77
CA ASN A 403 -14.34 39.26 -10.28
C ASN A 403 -14.74 39.11 -8.80
N VAL A 404 -14.67 37.90 -8.26
CA VAL A 404 -15.16 37.59 -6.90
C VAL A 404 -14.02 37.15 -5.97
N THR A 405 -12.98 36.54 -6.54
CA THR A 405 -11.91 35.89 -5.78
C THR A 405 -10.59 36.63 -5.85
N LEU A 406 -10.45 37.73 -6.59
CA LEU A 406 -9.25 38.55 -6.55
C LEU A 406 -9.47 39.78 -5.64
N PRO A 407 -8.56 40.04 -4.69
CA PRO A 407 -8.55 41.31 -3.99
C PRO A 407 -8.15 42.45 -4.94
N ASP A 408 -8.66 43.66 -4.68
CA ASP A 408 -8.39 44.85 -5.49
C ASP A 408 -6.90 45.26 -5.45
N GLU A 409 -6.23 44.98 -4.33
CA GLU A 409 -4.82 45.25 -4.09
C GLU A 409 -4.10 44.03 -3.51
N GLU A 410 -2.78 43.96 -3.69
CA GLU A 410 -1.95 42.89 -3.15
C GLU A 410 -2.02 42.85 -1.62
N PRO A 411 -2.47 41.74 -1.01
CA PRO A 411 -2.49 41.62 0.44
C PRO A 411 -1.06 41.63 1.00
N SER A 412 -0.77 42.60 1.87
CA SER A 412 0.56 42.78 2.50
C SER A 412 1.01 41.64 3.42
N THR A 413 0.12 40.68 3.68
CA THR A 413 0.32 39.55 4.60
C THR A 413 0.37 38.21 3.90
N VAL A 414 0.22 38.17 2.56
CA VAL A 414 0.21 36.94 1.78
C VAL A 414 1.53 36.80 1.05
N TRP A 415 2.26 35.73 1.35
CA TRP A 415 3.57 35.44 0.73
C TRP A 415 3.47 34.39 -0.39
N ARG A 416 2.37 33.63 -0.44
CA ARG A 416 2.18 32.55 -1.41
C ARG A 416 0.74 32.49 -1.88
N TYR A 417 0.60 32.48 -3.20
CA TYR A 417 -0.65 32.37 -3.92
C TYR A 417 -0.73 31.02 -4.64
N GLN A 418 -1.91 30.42 -4.63
CA GLN A 418 -2.21 29.18 -5.33
C GLN A 418 -3.49 29.32 -6.14
N LEU A 419 -3.48 28.90 -7.40
CA LEU A 419 -4.65 28.76 -8.25
C LEU A 419 -4.80 27.32 -8.70
N ILE A 420 -5.94 26.73 -8.40
CA ILE A 420 -6.25 25.32 -8.69
C ILE A 420 -7.57 25.24 -9.45
N LEU A 421 -7.61 24.51 -10.56
CA LEU A 421 -8.86 24.05 -11.16
C LEU A 421 -9.20 22.68 -10.58
N TYR A 422 -10.41 22.54 -10.07
CA TYR A 422 -10.94 21.29 -9.54
C TYR A 422 -12.05 20.79 -10.45
N CYS A 423 -11.77 19.74 -11.22
CA CYS A 423 -12.74 19.16 -12.14
C CYS A 423 -13.77 18.33 -11.38
N ASP A 424 -14.99 18.26 -11.90
CA ASP A 424 -16.11 17.54 -11.29
C ASP A 424 -15.97 16.01 -11.27
N ASN A 425 -14.93 15.50 -11.95
CA ASN A 425 -14.47 14.11 -11.92
C ASN A 425 -13.36 13.85 -10.87
N GLY A 426 -13.01 14.85 -10.05
CA GLY A 426 -11.99 14.78 -9.01
C GLY A 426 -10.56 15.07 -9.46
N LYS A 427 -10.33 15.40 -10.74
CA LYS A 427 -9.01 15.80 -11.24
C LYS A 427 -8.64 17.18 -10.68
N VAL A 428 -7.46 17.29 -10.11
CA VAL A 428 -6.89 18.54 -9.56
C VAL A 428 -5.81 19.03 -10.51
N LEU A 429 -5.94 20.29 -10.95
CA LEU A 429 -5.06 20.89 -11.93
C LEU A 429 -4.44 22.18 -11.37
N PRO A 430 -3.15 22.18 -10.99
CA PRO A 430 -2.49 23.39 -10.51
C PRO A 430 -2.21 24.34 -11.68
N VAL A 431 -2.76 25.55 -11.63
CA VAL A 431 -2.56 26.58 -12.67
C VAL A 431 -1.44 27.55 -12.27
N TYR A 432 -1.37 27.91 -10.99
CA TYR A 432 -0.33 28.78 -10.46
C TYR A 432 0.03 28.40 -9.02
N VAL A 433 1.33 28.38 -8.71
CA VAL A 433 1.85 28.30 -7.35
C VAL A 433 3.10 29.18 -7.28
N GLY A 434 3.07 30.24 -6.48
CA GLY A 434 4.19 31.18 -6.39
C GLY A 434 3.92 32.34 -5.45
N GLY A 435 4.90 33.23 -5.29
CA GLY A 435 4.80 34.38 -4.39
C GLY A 435 4.42 35.72 -5.04
N SER A 436 4.23 35.75 -6.37
CA SER A 436 3.97 37.00 -7.11
C SER A 436 2.47 37.21 -7.28
N PHE A 437 1.90 38.20 -6.58
CA PHE A 437 0.48 38.55 -6.74
C PHE A 437 0.13 38.97 -8.16
N LYS A 438 1.04 39.65 -8.85
CA LYS A 438 0.86 40.06 -10.24
C LYS A 438 0.72 38.86 -11.17
N ASP A 439 1.59 37.86 -11.03
CA ASP A 439 1.54 36.66 -11.86
C ASP A 439 0.36 35.77 -11.51
N PHE A 440 0.03 35.68 -10.22
CA PHE A 440 -1.20 35.05 -9.78
C PHE A 440 -2.45 35.71 -10.37
N SER A 441 -2.56 37.04 -10.27
CA SER A 441 -3.67 37.82 -10.85
C SER A 441 -3.76 37.63 -12.36
N ASN A 442 -2.63 37.59 -13.05
CA ASN A 442 -2.59 37.29 -14.47
C ASN A 442 -3.04 35.85 -14.75
N ALA A 443 -2.64 34.87 -13.94
CA ALA A 443 -3.04 33.47 -14.09
C ALA A 443 -4.56 33.28 -13.89
N VAL A 444 -5.16 34.00 -12.93
CA VAL A 444 -6.62 33.98 -12.71
C VAL A 444 -7.36 34.67 -13.87
N LYS A 445 -6.75 35.68 -14.53
CA LYS A 445 -7.36 36.43 -15.64
C LYS A 445 -7.05 35.89 -17.05
N SER A 446 -6.16 34.90 -17.17
CA SER A 446 -5.65 34.43 -18.47
C SER A 446 -6.02 32.98 -18.76
N LYS A 447 -6.06 32.66 -20.06
CA LYS A 447 -6.38 31.32 -20.55
C LYS A 447 -5.21 30.36 -20.29
N PRO A 448 -5.40 29.26 -19.53
CA PRO A 448 -4.39 28.22 -19.47
C PRO A 448 -4.32 27.52 -20.84
N SER A 449 -3.17 27.59 -21.50
CA SER A 449 -3.00 27.11 -22.88
C SER A 449 -2.99 25.57 -23.01
N GLN A 450 -2.93 24.82 -21.89
CA GLN A 450 -2.76 23.36 -21.88
C GLN A 450 -3.47 22.63 -20.73
N ILE A 451 -4.26 23.33 -19.89
CA ILE A 451 -4.84 22.75 -18.67
C ILE A 451 -6.36 22.76 -18.80
N VAL A 452 -6.92 21.63 -19.24
CA VAL A 452 -8.36 21.42 -19.45
C VAL A 452 -8.84 20.19 -18.68
N CYS A 453 -10.08 20.27 -18.19
CA CYS A 453 -10.74 19.10 -17.64
C CYS A 453 -11.14 18.15 -18.78
N GLU A 454 -10.86 16.86 -18.62
CA GLU A 454 -11.11 15.85 -19.63
C GLU A 454 -11.89 14.69 -19.01
N SER A 455 -12.76 14.05 -19.80
CA SER A 455 -13.57 12.87 -19.42
C SER A 455 -14.60 13.14 -18.30
N PRO A 456 -15.84 13.52 -18.64
CA PRO A 456 -16.88 13.77 -17.65
C PRO A 456 -17.45 12.49 -17.04
N VAL A 457 -17.99 12.58 -15.82
CA VAL A 457 -18.68 11.49 -15.11
C VAL A 457 -20.20 11.70 -15.18
N GLU A 458 -20.99 10.62 -15.12
CA GLU A 458 -22.46 10.73 -14.97
C GLU A 458 -22.80 11.13 -13.52
N ASN A 459 -23.55 12.23 -13.36
CA ASN A 459 -23.95 12.83 -12.07
C ASN A 459 -22.79 13.35 -11.20
N PRO A 460 -22.02 14.33 -11.67
CA PRO A 460 -20.90 14.88 -10.93
C PRO A 460 -21.36 15.69 -9.71
N SER A 461 -20.59 15.60 -8.62
CA SER A 461 -20.76 16.45 -7.44
C SER A 461 -19.41 16.87 -6.89
N PHE A 462 -19.29 18.13 -6.51
CA PHE A 462 -18.10 18.69 -5.86
C PHE A 462 -18.11 18.35 -4.37
N ASP A 463 -17.26 17.43 -3.96
CA ASP A 463 -17.06 17.15 -2.53
C ASP A 463 -16.11 18.18 -1.91
N ILE A 464 -16.67 19.03 -1.04
CA ILE A 464 -15.94 20.09 -0.33
C ILE A 464 -14.80 19.50 0.51
N ASN A 465 -14.93 18.27 1.01
CA ASN A 465 -13.83 17.62 1.74
C ASN A 465 -12.62 17.42 0.83
N SER A 466 -12.86 16.95 -0.39
CA SER A 466 -11.82 16.66 -1.37
C SER A 466 -11.20 17.94 -1.95
N ILE A 467 -12.01 18.98 -2.14
CA ILE A 467 -11.54 20.32 -2.53
C ILE A 467 -10.62 20.93 -1.46
N TYR A 468 -11.02 20.86 -0.19
CA TYR A 468 -10.19 21.36 0.91
C TYR A 468 -8.86 20.63 0.98
N ARG A 469 -8.85 19.29 0.85
CA ARG A 469 -7.60 18.51 0.80
C ARG A 469 -6.71 18.98 -0.35
N ALA A 470 -7.28 19.14 -1.54
CA ALA A 470 -6.52 19.62 -2.70
C ALA A 470 -5.92 21.01 -2.45
N ALA A 471 -6.66 21.90 -1.81
CA ALA A 471 -6.23 23.27 -1.50
C ALA A 471 -5.11 23.33 -0.46
N VAL A 472 -5.14 22.47 0.57
CA VAL A 472 -4.10 22.43 1.60
C VAL A 472 -2.92 21.52 1.25
N THR A 473 -3.00 20.79 0.13
CA THR A 473 -1.92 19.91 -0.31
C THR A 473 -0.67 20.73 -0.60
N GLY A 474 0.44 20.39 0.07
CA GLY A 474 1.71 21.11 -0.05
C GLY A 474 1.79 22.40 0.78
N LEU A 475 0.82 22.65 1.66
CA LEU A 475 0.88 23.64 2.73
C LEU A 475 1.21 22.95 4.06
N GLY A 476 2.09 23.54 4.87
CA GLY A 476 2.38 23.04 6.21
C GLY A 476 1.20 23.25 7.17
N ARG A 477 1.06 22.37 8.17
CA ARG A 477 -0.07 22.41 9.14
C ARG A 477 -0.15 23.70 9.97
N LEU A 478 1.00 24.34 10.19
CA LEU A 478 1.10 25.62 10.90
C LEU A 478 0.82 26.85 10.02
N VAL A 479 0.70 26.67 8.70
CA VAL A 479 0.48 27.77 7.77
C VAL A 479 -0.94 28.29 7.93
N CYS A 480 -1.06 29.58 8.24
CA CYS A 480 -2.33 30.28 8.24
C CYS A 480 -2.69 30.74 6.83
N GLY A 481 -3.96 30.74 6.47
CA GLY A 481 -4.34 31.19 5.14
C GLY A 481 -5.82 31.15 4.86
N MET A 482 -6.16 31.59 3.65
CA MET A 482 -7.53 31.59 3.15
C MET A 482 -7.62 30.74 1.88
N ILE A 483 -8.64 29.89 1.85
CA ILE A 483 -9.05 29.10 0.70
C ILE A 483 -10.36 29.69 0.19
N VAL A 484 -10.35 30.17 -1.03
CA VAL A 484 -11.51 30.70 -1.72
C VAL A 484 -11.95 29.66 -2.74
N PHE A 485 -13.12 29.07 -2.55
CA PHE A 485 -13.70 28.14 -3.51
C PHE A 485 -14.79 28.83 -4.33
N TYR A 486 -14.60 28.91 -5.65
CA TYR A 486 -15.57 29.45 -6.59
C TYR A 486 -16.18 28.33 -7.42
N ASN A 487 -17.51 28.31 -7.53
CA ASN A 487 -18.23 27.37 -8.39
C ASN A 487 -19.60 27.96 -8.79
N GLU A 488 -19.95 27.84 -10.07
CA GLU A 488 -21.23 28.31 -10.64
C GLU A 488 -22.44 27.40 -10.31
N LEU A 489 -22.22 26.21 -9.77
CA LEU A 489 -23.27 25.22 -9.50
C LEU A 489 -23.27 24.78 -8.04
N ALA A 490 -23.76 25.64 -7.15
CA ALA A 490 -23.88 25.35 -5.71
C ALA A 490 -24.70 24.08 -5.41
N SER A 491 -25.69 23.76 -6.24
CA SER A 491 -26.53 22.55 -6.09
C SER A 491 -25.78 21.23 -6.30
N GLN A 492 -24.55 21.28 -6.84
CA GLN A 492 -23.69 20.11 -7.02
C GLN A 492 -22.66 19.95 -5.90
N MET A 493 -22.64 20.84 -4.90
CA MET A 493 -21.73 20.73 -3.76
C MET A 493 -22.26 19.73 -2.74
N LYS A 494 -21.36 18.89 -2.23
CA LYS A 494 -21.62 17.99 -1.10
C LYS A 494 -20.55 18.19 -0.05
N VAL A 495 -20.96 18.20 1.21
CA VAL A 495 -20.05 18.23 2.34
C VAL A 495 -20.52 17.22 3.38
N ASP A 496 -19.63 16.33 3.75
CA ASP A 496 -19.73 15.59 5.01
C ASP A 496 -19.15 16.49 6.11
N LEU A 497 -20.02 17.08 6.93
CA LEU A 497 -19.65 18.07 7.94
C LEU A 497 -18.75 17.48 9.03
N GLU A 498 -18.96 16.23 9.44
CA GLU A 498 -18.13 15.59 10.46
C GLU A 498 -16.70 15.42 9.93
N LYS A 499 -16.57 14.89 8.72
CA LYS A 499 -15.29 14.74 8.03
C LYS A 499 -14.60 16.09 7.79
N PHE A 500 -15.37 17.12 7.45
CA PHE A 500 -14.86 18.45 7.17
C PHE A 500 -14.36 19.16 8.43
N ILE A 501 -15.12 19.13 9.53
CA ILE A 501 -14.71 19.73 10.82
C ILE A 501 -13.44 19.05 11.34
N VAL A 502 -13.38 17.73 11.24
CA VAL A 502 -12.24 16.91 11.62
C VAL A 502 -10.99 17.38 10.88
N MET A 503 -11.04 17.39 9.56
CA MET A 503 -9.93 17.75 8.68
C MET A 503 -9.53 19.23 8.78
N SER A 504 -10.49 20.15 8.89
CA SER A 504 -10.21 21.59 8.98
C SER A 504 -9.58 22.02 10.31
N ARG A 505 -9.64 21.19 11.36
CA ARG A 505 -8.91 21.42 12.61
C ARG A 505 -7.41 21.21 12.49
N VAL A 506 -6.97 20.43 11.50
CA VAL A 506 -5.55 20.09 11.30
C VAL A 506 -4.77 21.24 10.64
N TYR A 507 -5.47 22.12 9.93
CA TYR A 507 -4.87 23.22 9.18
C TYR A 507 -5.46 24.55 9.63
N ARG A 508 -4.62 25.59 9.75
CA ARG A 508 -5.07 26.95 10.09
C ARG A 508 -5.63 27.70 8.88
N GLN A 509 -6.45 27.03 8.07
CA GLN A 509 -6.94 27.54 6.78
C GLN A 509 -8.44 27.81 6.84
N GLN A 510 -8.83 29.06 6.58
CA GLN A 510 -10.22 29.48 6.53
C GLN A 510 -10.77 29.25 5.12
N VAL A 511 -11.89 28.53 5.00
CA VAL A 511 -12.54 28.30 3.70
C VAL A 511 -13.71 29.23 3.52
N SER A 512 -13.70 29.96 2.42
CA SER A 512 -14.79 30.81 1.97
C SER A 512 -15.29 30.29 0.62
N ALA A 513 -16.54 29.86 0.56
CA ALA A 513 -17.17 29.42 -0.68
C ALA A 513 -17.99 30.57 -1.29
N PHE A 514 -17.77 30.86 -2.56
CA PHE A 514 -18.45 31.91 -3.32
C PHE A 514 -19.26 31.31 -4.45
N TYR A 515 -20.44 31.89 -4.65
CA TYR A 515 -21.39 31.58 -5.69
C TYR A 515 -21.91 32.91 -6.26
N PRO A 516 -22.05 33.06 -7.59
CA PRO A 516 -22.57 34.26 -8.23
C PRO A 516 -24.05 34.56 -7.93
#